data_AF-A0A257WB21-F1
#
_entry.id   AF-A0A257WB21-F1
#
_cell.length_a   1.000
_cell.length_b   1.000
_cell.length_c   1.000
_cell.angle_alpha   90.00
_cell.angle_beta   90.00
_cell.angle_gamma   90.00
#
_symmetry.space_group_name_H-M   'P 1'
#
loop_
_entity.id
_entity.type
_entity.pdbx_description
1 polymer ?
#
loop_
_entity_poly.entity_id
_entity_poly.type
_entity_poly.pdbx_seq_one_letter_code
_entity_poly.pdbx_strand_id
1 'polypeptide(L)'
;KEIPLYARCFLEPDLPGTVIRKQVLKALPPVIVLKEDQVLIEMKARDFSFVEGKPLRQLYQYFEELNVKPNLTQNGAITFLCVLDNRVDKIEKLSLAASSIFDVQVMKGLQLVTIRHYHREIFEKIIGERKVLLRQQTPETIQVLVAVGN
;
A
#
# COMPACT_ATOMS: atom_id res chain seq x y z
N LYS A 1 13.55 26.18 15.76
CA LYS A 1 13.09 25.46 16.98
C LYS A 1 13.22 23.96 16.71
N GLU A 2 14.15 23.27 17.35
CA GLU A 2 14.43 21.84 17.13
C GLU A 2 14.31 21.08 18.45
N ILE A 3 13.11 20.60 18.77
CA ILE A 3 12.86 19.80 19.97
C ILE A 3 12.99 18.32 19.57
N PRO A 4 13.94 17.55 20.11
CA PRO A 4 14.05 16.12 19.83
C PRO A 4 12.85 15.35 20.41
N LEU A 5 12.30 14.42 19.63
CA LEU A 5 11.24 13.51 20.08
C LEU A 5 11.87 12.21 20.61
N TYR A 6 11.46 11.78 21.79
CA TYR A 6 11.93 10.53 22.41
C TYR A 6 10.81 9.49 22.39
N ALA A 7 11.03 8.37 21.71
CA ALA A 7 10.15 7.20 21.76
C ALA A 7 10.79 6.16 22.69
N ARG A 8 10.13 5.85 23.81
CA ARG A 8 10.59 4.86 24.80
C ARG A 8 9.52 3.81 25.03
N CYS A 9 9.95 2.62 25.45
CA CYS A 9 9.02 1.60 25.93
C CYS A 9 8.34 2.11 27.20
N PHE A 10 7.01 2.01 27.27
CA PHE A 10 6.26 2.39 28.48
C PHE A 10 6.41 1.35 29.59
N LEU A 11 6.53 0.07 29.23
CA LEU A 11 6.62 -1.06 30.17
C LEU A 11 8.01 -1.20 30.78
N GLU A 12 9.05 -0.83 30.03
CA GLU A 12 10.46 -0.93 30.44
C GLU A 12 11.16 0.42 30.19
N PRO A 13 11.00 1.41 31.10
CA PRO A 13 11.47 2.78 30.88
C PRO A 13 12.98 2.94 30.80
N ASP A 14 13.73 1.96 31.33
CA ASP A 14 15.19 1.94 31.39
C ASP A 14 15.83 1.49 30.07
N LEU A 15 15.05 0.91 29.14
CA LEU A 15 15.56 0.54 27.83
C LEU A 15 15.94 1.79 27.01
N PRO A 16 17.03 1.72 26.22
CA PRO A 16 17.40 2.81 25.34
C PRO A 16 16.29 3.07 24.31
N GLY A 17 15.69 4.26 24.37
CA GLY A 17 14.67 4.70 23.42
C GLY A 17 15.25 5.19 22.09
N THR A 18 14.37 5.44 21.12
CA THR A 18 14.73 6.09 19.86
C THR A 18 14.65 7.60 20.00
N VAL A 19 15.71 8.30 19.61
CA VAL A 19 15.76 9.77 19.57
C VAL A 19 15.60 10.24 18.13
N ILE A 20 14.51 10.94 17.85
CA ILE A 20 14.19 11.45 16.52
C ILE A 20 14.59 12.94 16.48
N ARG A 21 15.58 13.25 15.64
CA ARG A 21 16.12 14.60 15.42
C ARG A 21 16.11 14.94 13.94
N LYS A 22 16.11 16.24 13.61
CA LYS A 22 16.21 16.72 12.23
C LYS A 22 17.67 16.62 11.74
N GLN A 23 18.13 15.41 11.47
CA GLN A 23 19.45 15.16 10.90
C GLN A 23 19.30 14.43 9.57
N VAL A 24 19.95 14.96 8.53
CA VAL A 24 20.06 14.27 7.24
C VAL A 24 21.15 13.21 7.37
N LEU A 25 20.73 11.98 7.69
CA LEU A 25 21.63 10.83 7.66
C LEU A 25 21.92 10.48 6.20
N LYS A 26 23.19 10.51 5.79
CA LYS A 26 23.62 9.98 4.49
C LYS A 26 23.62 8.45 4.57
N ALA A 27 23.07 7.80 3.55
CA ALA A 27 23.00 6.33 3.42
C ALA A 27 22.25 5.65 4.58
N LEU A 28 20.93 5.88 4.65
CA LEU A 28 20.07 5.12 5.55
C LEU A 28 20.09 3.62 5.19
N PRO A 29 20.14 2.73 6.18
CA PRO A 29 19.97 1.31 5.92
C PRO A 29 18.57 1.04 5.36
N PRO A 30 18.36 -0.11 4.71
CA PRO A 30 17.10 -0.40 4.07
C PRO A 30 15.97 -0.50 5.09
N VAL A 31 14.91 0.28 4.89
CA VAL A 31 13.78 0.37 5.81
C VAL A 31 12.63 -0.45 5.25
N ILE A 32 12.20 -1.45 6.01
CA ILE A 32 11.16 -2.39 5.60
C ILE A 32 9.89 -2.09 6.38
N VAL A 33 8.78 -1.91 5.66
CA VAL A 33 7.43 -1.80 6.22
C VAL A 33 6.62 -2.96 5.67
N LEU A 34 6.14 -3.81 6.57
CA LEU A 34 5.22 -4.90 6.25
C LEU A 34 3.82 -4.49 6.69
N LYS A 35 2.88 -4.50 5.75
CA LYS A 35 1.45 -4.42 6.03
C LYS A 35 0.81 -5.77 5.73
N GLU A 36 0.28 -6.40 6.77
CA GLU A 36 -0.46 -7.65 6.66
C GLU A 36 -1.93 -7.40 6.36
N ASP A 37 -2.66 -8.48 6.06
CA ASP A 37 -4.11 -8.48 5.82
C ASP A 37 -4.56 -7.37 4.86
N GLN A 38 -3.96 -7.40 3.67
CA GLN A 38 -4.26 -6.47 2.58
C GLN A 38 -5.22 -7.09 1.57
N VAL A 39 -5.95 -6.22 0.88
CA VAL A 39 -6.88 -6.57 -0.19
C VAL A 39 -6.55 -5.78 -1.44
N LEU A 40 -6.45 -6.48 -2.57
CA LEU A 40 -6.36 -5.88 -3.89
C LEU A 40 -7.76 -5.80 -4.49
N ILE A 41 -8.17 -4.60 -4.88
CA ILE A 41 -9.36 -4.37 -5.68
C ILE A 41 -8.90 -3.97 -7.08
N GLU A 42 -9.26 -4.79 -8.06
CA GLU A 42 -9.09 -4.51 -9.48
C GLU A 42 -10.42 -4.00 -10.06
N MET A 43 -10.38 -2.85 -10.72
CA MET A 43 -11.54 -2.20 -11.33
C MET A 43 -11.26 -1.97 -12.81
N LYS A 44 -12.00 -2.66 -13.68
CA LYS A 44 -11.88 -2.57 -15.13
C LYS A 44 -13.05 -1.80 -15.73
N ALA A 45 -12.78 -0.89 -16.67
CA ALA A 45 -13.84 -0.21 -17.41
C ALA A 45 -14.66 -1.20 -18.25
N ARG A 46 -15.99 -1.16 -18.15
CA ARG A 46 -16.88 -2.11 -18.83
C ARG A 46 -17.00 -1.90 -20.33
N ASP A 47 -16.85 -0.65 -20.76
CA ASP A 47 -16.96 -0.20 -22.15
C ASP A 47 -15.58 0.02 -22.79
N PHE A 48 -14.50 -0.46 -22.15
CA PHE A 48 -13.11 -0.19 -22.52
C PHE A 48 -12.77 1.31 -22.61
N SER A 49 -13.61 2.17 -22.02
CA SER A 49 -13.28 3.58 -21.89
C SER A 49 -12.07 3.76 -20.99
N PHE A 50 -11.37 4.87 -21.18
CA PHE A 50 -10.27 5.22 -20.31
C PHE A 50 -10.78 5.39 -18.87
N VAL A 51 -10.09 4.78 -17.90
CA VAL A 51 -10.44 4.94 -16.48
C VAL A 51 -10.16 6.35 -15.97
N GLU A 52 -9.45 7.17 -16.74
CA GLU A 52 -9.12 8.57 -16.43
C GLU A 52 -10.31 9.53 -16.56
N GLY A 53 -10.21 10.70 -15.93
CA GLY A 53 -11.24 11.72 -15.98
C GLY A 53 -12.43 11.41 -15.07
N LYS A 54 -13.64 11.32 -15.63
CA LYS A 54 -14.88 11.21 -14.87
C LYS A 54 -14.96 9.93 -14.00
N PRO A 55 -14.63 8.72 -14.50
CA PRO A 55 -14.67 7.50 -13.69
C PRO A 55 -13.69 7.54 -12.51
N LEU A 56 -12.46 8.00 -12.75
CA LEU A 56 -11.46 8.17 -11.69
C LEU A 56 -11.92 9.16 -10.62
N ARG A 57 -12.49 10.30 -11.02
CA ARG A 57 -12.97 11.32 -10.09
C ARG A 57 -14.10 10.79 -9.21
N GLN A 58 -15.03 10.03 -9.80
CA GLN A 58 -16.11 9.38 -9.07
C GLN A 58 -15.58 8.31 -8.10
N LEU A 59 -14.55 7.56 -8.48
CA LEU A 59 -13.90 6.60 -7.60
C LEU A 59 -13.26 7.28 -6.38
N TYR A 60 -12.57 8.42 -6.57
CA TYR A 60 -12.02 9.19 -5.44
C TYR A 60 -13.10 9.74 -4.51
N GLN A 61 -14.28 10.13 -5.04
CA GLN A 61 -15.42 10.51 -4.21
C GLN A 61 -15.87 9.35 -3.31
N TYR A 62 -15.95 8.13 -3.85
CA TYR A 62 -16.28 6.95 -3.04
C TYR A 62 -15.24 6.68 -1.95
N PHE A 63 -13.95 6.91 -2.22
CA PHE A 63 -12.91 6.79 -1.18
C PHE A 63 -13.12 7.80 -0.04
N GLU A 64 -13.45 9.05 -0.36
CA GLU A 64 -13.71 10.10 0.62
C GLU A 64 -14.97 9.79 1.45
N GLU A 65 -16.10 9.50 0.79
CA GLU A 65 -17.38 9.18 1.44
C GLU A 65 -17.25 7.97 2.38
N LEU A 66 -16.52 6.94 1.95
CA LEU A 66 -16.30 5.74 2.73
C LEU A 66 -15.15 5.88 3.73
N ASN A 67 -14.43 6.99 3.79
CA ASN A 67 -13.22 7.16 4.60
C ASN A 67 -12.25 5.99 4.42
N VAL A 68 -11.96 5.67 3.15
CA VAL A 68 -11.02 4.63 2.73
C VAL A 68 -9.80 5.32 2.13
N LYS A 69 -8.62 4.97 2.64
CA LYS A 69 -7.36 5.46 2.10
C LYS A 69 -6.58 4.29 1.50
N PRO A 70 -6.32 4.29 0.18
CA PRO A 70 -5.50 3.25 -0.41
C PRO A 70 -4.04 3.36 0.01
N ASN A 71 -3.45 2.19 0.25
CA ASN A 71 -2.03 2.02 0.56
C ASN A 71 -1.16 2.07 -0.69
N LEU A 72 -1.73 1.61 -1.82
CA LEU A 72 -1.11 1.61 -3.13
C LEU A 72 -2.21 1.75 -4.19
N THR A 73 -1.97 2.56 -5.22
CA THR A 73 -2.87 2.69 -6.37
C THR A 73 -2.04 2.61 -7.65
N GLN A 74 -2.55 1.92 -8.66
CA GLN A 74 -1.94 1.86 -9.98
C GLN A 74 -3.01 2.04 -11.05
N ASN A 75 -2.79 3.03 -11.91
CA ASN A 75 -3.72 3.42 -12.96
C ASN A 75 -3.14 2.96 -14.29
N GLY A 76 -3.85 2.09 -14.99
CA GLY A 76 -3.62 1.76 -16.39
C GLY A 76 -4.61 2.51 -17.29
N ALA A 77 -4.59 2.23 -18.59
CA ALA A 77 -5.49 2.86 -19.54
C ALA A 77 -6.96 2.52 -19.27
N ILE A 78 -7.27 1.25 -18.98
CA ILE A 78 -8.63 0.73 -18.80
C ILE A 78 -8.84 0.03 -17.45
N THR A 79 -7.82 0.06 -16.59
CA THR A 79 -7.82 -0.66 -15.30
C THR A 79 -7.30 0.24 -14.22
N PHE A 80 -7.96 0.23 -13.07
CA PHE A 80 -7.50 0.84 -11.84
C PHE A 80 -7.32 -0.26 -10.79
N LEU A 81 -6.15 -0.28 -10.16
CA LEU A 81 -5.83 -1.20 -9.07
C LEU A 81 -5.66 -0.38 -7.78
N CYS A 82 -6.29 -0.81 -6.69
CA CYS A 82 -5.95 -0.30 -5.36
C CYS A 82 -5.75 -1.41 -4.33
N VAL A 83 -4.81 -1.15 -3.43
CA VAL A 83 -4.52 -2.00 -2.27
C VAL A 83 -5.02 -1.27 -1.02
N LEU A 84 -5.86 -1.96 -0.25
CA LEU A 84 -6.46 -1.45 0.99
C LEU A 84 -6.16 -2.39 2.15
N ASP A 85 -6.23 -1.88 3.38
CA ASP A 85 -6.32 -2.72 4.57
C ASP A 85 -7.66 -3.50 4.52
N ASN A 86 -7.67 -4.77 4.96
CA ASN A 86 -8.85 -5.65 4.92
C ASN A 86 -9.95 -5.26 5.92
N ARG A 87 -10.66 -4.18 5.63
CA ARG A 87 -11.87 -3.79 6.33
C ARG A 87 -13.08 -4.24 5.54
N VAL A 88 -13.63 -5.40 5.92
CA VAL A 88 -14.69 -6.10 5.16
C VAL A 88 -15.87 -5.18 4.82
N ASP A 89 -16.37 -4.44 5.80
CA ASP A 89 -17.50 -3.52 5.64
C ASP A 89 -17.24 -2.42 4.61
N LYS A 90 -16.01 -1.93 4.54
CA LYS A 90 -15.59 -0.83 3.65
C LYS A 90 -15.29 -1.34 2.25
N ILE A 91 -14.67 -2.51 2.15
CA ILE A 91 -14.39 -3.17 0.88
C ILE A 91 -15.70 -3.50 0.18
N GLU A 92 -16.67 -4.09 0.89
CA GLU A 92 -17.97 -4.44 0.30
C GLU A 92 -18.71 -3.20 -0.21
N LYS A 93 -18.78 -2.13 0.59
CA LYS A 93 -19.41 -0.87 0.19
C LYS A 93 -18.73 -0.23 -1.02
N LEU A 94 -17.40 -0.21 -1.04
CA LEU A 94 -16.63 0.33 -2.15
C LEU A 94 -16.84 -0.51 -3.41
N SER A 95 -16.74 -1.83 -3.30
CA SER A 95 -16.94 -2.75 -4.42
C SER A 95 -18.34 -2.63 -5.00
N LEU A 96 -19.37 -2.50 -4.15
CA LEU A 96 -20.74 -2.29 -4.61
C LEU A 96 -20.90 -0.96 -5.34
N ALA A 97 -20.40 0.15 -4.77
CA ALA A 97 -20.48 1.47 -5.40
C ALA A 97 -19.72 1.52 -6.74
N ALA A 98 -18.51 0.96 -6.78
CA ALA A 98 -17.68 0.88 -7.98
C ALA A 98 -18.27 -0.05 -9.05
N SER A 99 -19.02 -1.08 -8.65
CA SER A 99 -19.69 -2.02 -9.58
C SER A 99 -20.80 -1.38 -10.41
N SER A 100 -21.15 -0.12 -10.19
CA SER A 100 -22.02 0.63 -11.11
C SER A 100 -21.31 1.04 -12.41
N ILE A 101 -19.99 1.25 -12.35
CA ILE A 101 -19.17 1.83 -13.44
C ILE A 101 -18.05 0.89 -13.90
N PHE A 102 -17.58 0.00 -13.03
CA PHE A 102 -16.48 -0.92 -13.29
C PHE A 102 -16.91 -2.39 -13.16
N ASP A 103 -16.17 -3.27 -13.81
CA ASP A 103 -16.07 -4.68 -13.42
C ASP A 103 -15.07 -4.79 -12.27
N VAL A 104 -15.50 -5.32 -11.13
CA VAL A 104 -14.76 -5.26 -9.86
C VAL A 104 -14.36 -6.66 -9.42
N GLN A 105 -13.06 -6.89 -9.26
CA GLN A 105 -12.50 -8.13 -8.70
C GLN A 105 -11.78 -7.84 -7.39
N VAL A 106 -11.99 -8.70 -6.40
CA VAL A 106 -11.42 -8.54 -5.04
C VAL A 106 -10.57 -9.76 -4.69
N MET A 107 -9.30 -9.54 -4.39
CA MET A 107 -8.38 -10.56 -3.89
C MET A 107 -7.96 -10.22 -2.47
N LYS A 108 -8.24 -11.13 -1.54
CA LYS A 108 -7.91 -11.01 -0.10
C LYS A 108 -6.71 -11.88 0.25
N GLY A 109 -6.20 -11.76 1.48
CA GLY A 109 -5.10 -12.58 1.97
C GLY A 109 -3.75 -12.19 1.38
N LEU A 110 -3.51 -10.88 1.26
CA LEU A 110 -2.30 -10.34 0.66
C LEU A 110 -1.45 -9.60 1.69
N GLN A 111 -0.17 -9.41 1.38
CA GLN A 111 0.76 -8.61 2.16
C GLN A 111 1.39 -7.54 1.28
N LEU A 112 1.42 -6.30 1.76
CA LEU A 112 2.12 -5.20 1.10
C LEU A 112 3.47 -4.98 1.78
N VAL A 113 4.54 -5.25 1.06
CA VAL A 113 5.92 -5.06 1.49
C VAL A 113 6.45 -3.79 0.85
N THR A 114 6.88 -2.82 1.66
CA THR A 114 7.56 -1.60 1.19
C THR A 114 8.99 -1.60 1.70
N ILE A 115 9.95 -1.48 0.79
CA ILE A 115 11.38 -1.41 1.11
C ILE A 115 11.91 -0.08 0.59
N ARG A 116 12.32 0.81 1.50
CA ARG A 116 13.03 2.07 1.17
C ARG A 116 14.53 1.86 1.26
N HIS A 117 15.28 2.63 0.46
CA HIS A 117 16.71 2.47 0.26
C HIS A 117 17.09 1.03 -0.13
N TYR A 118 16.24 0.38 -0.93
CA TYR A 118 16.42 -1.02 -1.28
C TYR A 118 17.68 -1.24 -2.12
N HIS A 119 18.27 -2.41 -1.99
CA HIS A 119 19.20 -2.98 -2.96
C HIS A 119 18.77 -4.41 -3.29
N ARG A 120 19.33 -4.95 -4.36
CA ARG A 120 18.88 -6.22 -4.94
C ARG A 120 18.89 -7.37 -3.93
N GLU A 121 19.96 -7.51 -3.16
CA GLU A 121 20.10 -8.61 -2.17
C GLU A 121 19.01 -8.58 -1.09
N ILE A 122 18.66 -7.40 -0.56
CA ILE A 122 17.58 -7.31 0.44
C ILE A 122 16.22 -7.56 -0.19
N PHE A 123 16.00 -7.08 -1.41
CA PHE A 123 14.76 -7.38 -2.12
C PHE A 123 14.57 -8.90 -2.28
N GLU A 124 15.59 -9.60 -2.77
CA GLU A 124 15.56 -11.06 -2.96
C GLU A 124 15.39 -11.78 -1.61
N LYS A 125 16.12 -11.36 -0.56
CA LYS A 125 16.00 -11.93 0.78
C LYS A 125 14.61 -11.75 1.40
N ILE A 126 14.02 -10.57 1.23
CA ILE A 126 12.72 -10.26 1.84
C ILE A 126 11.60 -10.90 1.04
N ILE A 127 11.56 -10.73 -0.27
CA ILE A 127 10.46 -11.25 -1.11
C ILE A 127 10.54 -12.78 -1.22
N GLY A 128 11.75 -13.34 -1.37
CA GLY A 128 11.96 -14.76 -1.55
C GLY A 128 11.25 -15.28 -2.81
N GLU A 129 10.64 -16.46 -2.69
CA GLU A 129 9.89 -17.12 -3.78
C GLU A 129 8.40 -16.75 -3.80
N ARG A 130 7.97 -15.76 -3.00
CA ARG A 130 6.56 -15.38 -2.90
C ARG A 130 6.03 -14.87 -4.24
N LYS A 131 4.79 -15.25 -4.56
CA LYS A 131 4.11 -14.78 -5.78
C LYS A 131 3.82 -13.29 -5.67
N VAL A 132 4.51 -12.50 -6.49
CA VAL A 132 4.28 -11.07 -6.65
C VAL A 132 3.05 -10.83 -7.54
N LEU A 133 2.08 -10.09 -7.03
CA LEU A 133 0.87 -9.71 -7.75
C LEU A 133 0.96 -8.29 -8.30
N LEU A 134 1.60 -7.39 -7.56
CA LEU A 134 1.77 -5.99 -7.93
C LEU A 134 3.17 -5.52 -7.53
N ARG A 135 3.81 -4.73 -8.38
CA ARG A 135 5.12 -4.14 -8.10
C ARG A 135 5.13 -2.69 -8.56
N GLN A 136 5.45 -1.79 -7.64
CA GLN A 136 5.73 -0.39 -7.93
C GLN A 136 7.14 -0.05 -7.44
N GLN A 137 7.91 0.64 -8.28
CA GLN A 137 9.31 0.90 -8.01
C GLN A 137 9.67 2.34 -8.41
N THR A 138 10.37 3.00 -7.51
CA THR A 138 11.08 4.26 -7.73
C THR A 138 12.58 4.01 -7.51
N PRO A 139 13.47 4.98 -7.79
CA PRO A 139 14.90 4.80 -7.57
C PRO A 139 15.26 4.35 -6.15
N GLU A 140 14.56 4.86 -5.14
CA GLU A 140 14.88 4.57 -3.74
C GLU A 140 13.88 3.64 -3.04
N THR A 141 12.70 3.38 -3.59
CA THR A 141 11.66 2.60 -2.91
C THR A 141 11.05 1.56 -3.82
N ILE A 142 10.85 0.36 -3.29
CA ILE A 142 10.10 -0.70 -3.96
C ILE A 142 8.94 -1.12 -3.07
N GLN A 143 7.75 -1.21 -3.66
CA GLN A 143 6.53 -1.70 -3.02
C GLN A 143 6.04 -2.91 -3.79
N VAL A 144 5.75 -3.98 -3.07
CA VAL A 144 5.37 -5.26 -3.63
C VAL A 144 4.16 -5.79 -2.89
N LEU A 145 3.11 -6.10 -3.63
CA LEU A 145 1.99 -6.87 -3.12
C LEU A 145 2.26 -8.33 -3.41
N VAL A 146 2.27 -9.15 -2.36
CA VAL A 146 2.51 -10.59 -2.46
C VAL A 146 1.32 -11.36 -1.91
N ALA A 147 1.06 -12.52 -2.48
CA ALA A 147 0.15 -13.48 -1.86
C ALA A 147 0.78 -14.01 -0.57
N VAL A 148 -0.04 -14.18 0.48
CA VAL A 148 0.37 -14.96 1.65
C VAL A 148 0.56 -16.40 1.18
N GLY A 149 1.75 -16.98 1.40
CA GLY A 149 2.03 -18.37 1.06
C GLY A 149 1.17 -19.33 1.89
N ASN A 150 0.74 -20.42 1.28
CA ASN A 150 0.27 -21.62 1.99
C ASN A 150 1.43 -22.31 2.71
#